data_AF-A0A7Y5NT35-F1
#
_entry.id   AF-A0A7Y5NT35-F1
#
_cell.length_a   1.000
_cell.length_b   1.000
_cell.length_c   1.000
_cell.angle_alpha   90.00
_cell.angle_beta   90.00
_cell.angle_gamma   90.00
#
_symmetry.space_group_name_H-M   'P 1'
#
loop_
_entity.id
_entity.type
_entity.pdbx_description
1 polymer ?
#
loop_
_entity_poly.entity_id
_entity_poly.type
_entity_poly.pdbx_seq_one_letter_code
_entity_poly.pdbx_strand_id
1 'polypeptide(L)'
;LLRYLAVIDPSAHRPLRVGPEEVEPSHPAAALRGTEAMVSLTTERCGDVPVVVRGPGAGGAVTASGVLADILRALGDAGASGRPSFRGREPRTTFEGQYLR
;
A
#
# COMPACT_ATOMS: atom_id res chain seq x y z
N LEU A 1 -13.60 12.76 11.75
CA LEU A 1 -13.16 13.41 10.49
C LEU A 1 -13.47 12.48 9.32
N LEU A 2 -14.10 12.95 8.24
CA LEU A 2 -14.47 12.06 7.13
C LEU A 2 -13.31 11.91 6.13
N ARG A 3 -13.00 10.66 5.74
CA ARG A 3 -11.96 10.31 4.75
C ARG A 3 -12.47 9.24 3.81
N TYR A 4 -12.02 9.22 2.55
CA TYR A 4 -12.33 8.14 1.62
C TYR A 4 -11.21 7.10 1.65
N LEU A 5 -11.50 5.90 2.14
CA LEU A 5 -10.49 4.87 2.41
C LEU A 5 -10.86 3.54 1.72
N ALA A 6 -9.85 2.77 1.36
CA ALA A 6 -9.98 1.31 1.32
C ALA A 6 -9.45 0.72 2.62
N VAL A 7 -10.23 -0.18 3.18
CA VAL A 7 -9.86 -0.97 4.35
C VAL A 7 -9.86 -2.43 3.98
N ILE A 8 -8.72 -3.07 4.19
CA ILE A 8 -8.53 -4.50 3.96
C ILE A 8 -8.34 -5.17 5.31
N ASP A 9 -9.28 -6.01 5.69
CA ASP A 9 -9.25 -6.81 6.91
C ASP A 9 -9.47 -8.29 6.57
N PRO A 10 -8.39 -9.09 6.50
CA PRO A 10 -8.48 -10.51 6.17
C PRO A 10 -9.31 -11.35 7.16
N SER A 11 -9.54 -10.84 8.38
CA SER A 11 -10.31 -11.53 9.42
C SER A 11 -11.82 -11.28 9.32
N ALA A 12 -12.22 -10.22 8.60
CA ALA A 12 -13.62 -9.86 8.42
C ALA A 12 -14.32 -10.76 7.38
N HIS A 13 -15.64 -10.93 7.53
CA HIS A 13 -16.44 -11.67 6.54
C HIS A 13 -16.36 -11.04 5.13
N ARG A 14 -16.36 -9.70 5.06
CA ARG A 14 -16.12 -8.95 3.83
C ARG A 14 -14.75 -8.28 3.96
N PRO A 15 -13.70 -8.85 3.35
CA PRO A 15 -12.32 -8.44 3.63
C PRO A 15 -11.94 -7.11 3.01
N LEU A 16 -12.67 -6.62 2.00
CA LEU A 16 -12.44 -5.31 1.37
C LEU A 16 -13.68 -4.42 1.49
N ARG A 17 -13.45 -3.21 1.99
CA ARG A 17 -14.43 -2.12 2.00
C ARG A 17 -13.79 -0.88 1.39
N VAL A 18 -14.55 -0.16 0.57
CA VAL A 18 -14.12 1.10 -0.02
C VAL A 18 -15.26 2.10 0.13
N GLY A 19 -14.97 3.27 0.70
CA GLY A 19 -15.97 4.31 0.86
C GLY A 19 -15.55 5.40 1.84
N PRO A 20 -16.48 6.33 2.15
CA PRO A 20 -16.31 7.29 3.22
C PRO A 20 -16.27 6.58 4.59
N GLU A 21 -15.25 6.89 5.37
CA GLU A 21 -15.00 6.37 6.71
C GLU A 21 -14.77 7.55 7.66
N GLU A 22 -15.38 7.48 8.83
CA GLU A 22 -15.12 8.43 9.90
C GLU A 22 -13.88 7.99 10.69
N VAL A 23 -12.92 8.90 10.81
CA VAL A 23 -11.66 8.66 11.53
C VAL A 23 -11.44 9.68 12.65
N GLU A 24 -10.83 9.20 13.73
CA GLU A 24 -10.40 10.05 14.84
C GLU A 24 -9.27 11.02 14.42
N PRO A 25 -9.12 12.18 15.09
CA PRO A 25 -8.02 13.11 14.82
C PRO A 25 -6.62 12.50 14.95
N SER A 26 -6.46 11.46 15.76
CA SER A 26 -5.21 10.71 15.95
C SER A 26 -4.93 9.70 14.82
N HIS A 27 -5.90 9.40 13.97
CA HIS A 27 -5.73 8.43 12.89
C HIS A 27 -4.75 8.97 11.84
N PRO A 28 -3.83 8.16 11.29
CA PRO A 28 -2.88 8.61 10.25
C PRO A 28 -3.53 9.32 9.03
N ALA A 29 -4.73 8.91 8.62
CA ALA A 29 -5.49 9.52 7.53
C ALA A 29 -5.92 10.96 7.82
N ALA A 30 -6.09 11.32 9.10
CA ALA A 30 -6.48 12.66 9.51
C ALA A 30 -5.47 13.73 9.08
N ALA A 31 -4.19 13.35 8.94
CA ALA A 31 -3.12 14.28 8.60
C ALA A 31 -2.96 14.54 7.09
N LEU A 32 -3.64 13.80 6.21
CA LEU A 32 -3.52 13.93 4.75
C LEU A 32 -4.01 15.29 4.25
N ARG A 33 -3.25 15.92 3.35
CA ARG A 33 -3.56 17.23 2.75
C ARG A 33 -3.47 17.16 1.23
N GLY A 34 -4.35 17.89 0.54
CA GLY A 34 -4.33 18.02 -0.92
C GLY A 34 -4.39 16.66 -1.63
N THR A 35 -3.40 16.39 -2.47
CA THR A 35 -3.28 15.16 -3.28
C THR A 35 -2.42 14.08 -2.64
N GLU A 36 -2.10 14.20 -1.36
CA GLU A 36 -1.37 13.14 -0.65
C GLU A 36 -2.19 11.86 -0.54
N ALA A 37 -1.49 10.73 -0.59
CA ALA A 37 -2.03 9.43 -0.28
C ALA A 37 -1.22 8.79 0.85
N MET A 38 -1.82 7.82 1.53
CA MET A 38 -1.11 6.95 2.46
C MET A 38 -1.53 5.50 2.30
N VAL A 39 -0.67 4.61 2.77
CA VAL A 39 -0.97 3.21 3.05
C VAL A 39 -0.54 2.93 4.48
N SER A 40 -1.43 2.36 5.28
CA SER A 40 -1.19 1.97 6.67
C SER A 40 -1.27 0.45 6.77
N LEU A 41 -0.20 -0.19 7.23
CA LEU A 41 -0.09 -1.64 7.33
C LEU A 41 0.04 -2.03 8.80
N THR A 42 -0.88 -2.88 9.26
CA THR A 42 -0.82 -3.50 10.59
C THR A 42 -0.63 -4.99 10.41
N THR A 43 0.41 -5.53 11.04
CA THR A 43 0.70 -6.97 11.04
C THR A 43 1.12 -7.39 12.45
N GLU A 44 1.10 -8.70 12.74
CA GLU A 44 1.58 -9.23 14.02
C GLU A 44 3.00 -8.77 14.38
N ARG A 45 3.87 -8.57 13.38
CA ARG A 45 5.25 -8.12 13.58
C ARG A 45 5.38 -6.63 13.90
N CYS A 46 4.36 -5.83 13.60
CA CYS A 46 4.36 -4.39 13.86
C CYS A 46 3.93 -4.07 15.30
N GLY A 47 3.37 -5.05 16.03
CA GLY A 47 2.76 -4.81 17.33
C GLY A 47 1.63 -3.78 17.23
N ASP A 48 1.59 -2.84 18.18
CA ASP A 48 0.54 -1.83 18.30
C ASP A 48 0.74 -0.61 17.38
N VAL A 49 1.88 -0.50 16.70
CA VAL A 49 2.23 0.68 15.89
C VAL A 49 2.22 0.30 14.40
N PRO A 50 1.28 0.84 13.60
CA PRO A 50 1.23 0.52 12.18
C PRO A 50 2.41 1.12 11.41
N VAL A 51 2.82 0.44 10.33
CA VAL A 51 3.76 1.00 9.36
C VAL A 51 2.98 1.89 8.40
N VAL A 52 3.28 3.18 8.41
CA VAL A 52 2.61 4.18 7.57
C VAL A 52 3.57 4.67 6.48
N VAL A 53 3.18 4.49 5.23
CA VAL A 53 3.84 5.11 4.07
C VAL A 53 2.94 6.23 3.58
N ARG A 54 3.47 7.45 3.51
CA ARG A 54 2.72 8.65 3.08
C ARG A 54 3.57 9.48 2.13
N GLY A 55 2.92 10.08 1.14
CA GLY A 55 3.54 11.02 0.20
C GLY A 55 2.52 11.58 -0.79
N PRO A 56 2.97 12.34 -1.80
CA PRO A 56 2.10 12.79 -2.88
C PRO A 56 1.55 11.58 -3.63
N GLY A 57 0.22 11.46 -3.72
CA GLY A 57 -0.47 10.34 -4.34
C GLY A 57 -0.87 10.56 -5.80
N ALA A 58 -0.91 11.82 -6.23
CA ALA A 58 -1.26 12.17 -7.61
C ALA A 58 -0.40 13.31 -8.15
N GLY A 59 -0.07 13.23 -9.43
CA GLY A 59 0.70 14.23 -10.18
C GLY A 59 1.64 13.58 -11.20
N GLY A 60 1.88 14.25 -12.33
CA GLY A 60 2.64 13.69 -13.44
C GLY A 60 4.04 13.20 -13.05
N ALA A 61 4.78 13.97 -12.25
CA ALA A 61 6.13 13.60 -11.81
C ALA A 61 6.14 12.38 -10.87
N VAL A 62 5.20 12.29 -9.90
CA VAL A 62 5.16 11.17 -8.96
C VAL A 62 4.67 9.88 -9.62
N THR A 63 3.71 9.98 -10.55
CA THR A 63 3.29 8.83 -11.37
C THR A 63 4.42 8.37 -12.29
N ALA A 64 5.12 9.29 -12.96
CA ALA A 64 6.27 8.94 -13.81
C ALA A 64 7.41 8.27 -13.02
N SER A 65 7.65 8.69 -11.78
CA SER A 65 8.60 8.02 -10.89
C SER A 65 8.22 6.57 -10.62
N GLY A 66 6.93 6.27 -10.43
CA GLY A 66 6.44 4.90 -10.27
C GLY A 66 6.70 4.05 -11.52
N VAL A 67 6.35 4.58 -12.69
CA VAL A 67 6.60 3.92 -13.98
C VAL A 67 8.09 3.66 -14.21
N LEU A 68 8.95 4.64 -13.92
CA LEU A 68 10.40 4.48 -14.04
C LEU A 68 10.94 3.38 -13.11
N ALA A 69 10.45 3.32 -11.87
CA ALA A 69 10.84 2.27 -10.92
C ALA A 69 10.49 0.87 -11.45
N ASP A 70 9.32 0.72 -12.09
CA ASP A 70 8.91 -0.54 -12.71
C ASP A 70 9.78 -0.92 -13.90
N ILE A 71 10.16 0.05 -14.75
CA ILE A 71 11.09 -0.17 -15.87
C ILE A 71 12.44 -0.68 -15.35
N LEU A 72 13.00 -0.03 -14.33
CA LEU A 72 14.28 -0.44 -13.73
C LEU A 72 14.21 -1.85 -13.15
N ARG A 73 13.09 -2.21 -12.49
CA ARG A 73 12.87 -3.57 -11.97
C ARG A 73 12.80 -4.60 -13.10
N ALA A 74 12.04 -4.32 -14.16
CA ALA A 74 11.91 -5.23 -15.29
C ALA A 74 13.26 -5.50 -15.99
N LEU A 75 14.11 -4.48 -16.12
CA LEU A 75 15.46 -4.62 -16.67
C LEU A 75 16.39 -5.40 -15.73
N GLY A 76 16.29 -5.18 -14.42
CA GLY A 76 17.07 -5.93 -13.42
C GLY A 76 16.70 -7.41 -13.37
N ASP A 77 15.40 -7.72 -13.46
CA ASP A 77 14.89 -9.09 -13.46
C ASP A 77 15.24 -9.82 -14.78
N ALA A 78 15.26 -9.12 -15.91
CA ALA A 78 15.70 -9.66 -17.20
C ALA A 78 17.20 -10.07 -17.20
N GLY A 79 18.02 -9.49 -16.32
CA GLY A 79 19.43 -9.85 -16.12
C GLY A 79 19.66 -10.93 -15.06
N ALA A 80 18.65 -11.27 -14.25
CA ALA A 80 18.76 -12.20 -13.12
C ALA A 80 18.11 -13.56 -13.43
N SER A 81 18.49 -14.20 -14.54
CA SER A 81 18.12 -15.59 -14.89
C SER A 81 18.80 -16.66 -14.01
N GLY A 82 19.12 -16.35 -12.76
CA GLY A 82 19.77 -17.24 -11.80
C GLY A 82 19.29 -16.94 -10.38
N ARG A 83 18.03 -17.27 -10.07
CA ARG A 83 17.50 -17.08 -8.72
C ARG A 83 17.94 -18.25 -7.82
N PRO A 84 18.47 -17.99 -6.61
CA PRO A 84 18.56 -19.02 -5.59
C PRO A 84 17.14 -19.40 -5.14
N SER A 85 16.84 -20.70 -5.15
CA SER A 85 15.55 -21.24 -4.73
C SER A 85 15.39 -21.13 -3.21
N PHE A 86 14.61 -20.16 -2.75
CA PHE A 86 14.13 -20.13 -1.36
C PHE A 86 12.93 -21.08 -1.23
N ARG A 87 13.19 -22.32 -0.80
CA ARG A 87 12.14 -23.28 -0.42
C ARG A 87 11.71 -22.97 1.02
N GLY A 88 10.77 -22.06 1.17
CA GLY A 88 10.12 -21.70 2.44
C GLY A 88 8.60 -21.70 2.28
N ARG A 89 7.91 -22.31 3.24
CA ARG A 89 6.44 -22.51 3.34
C ARG A 89 5.66 -21.23 3.01
N GLU A 90 4.63 -21.33 2.16
CA GLU A 90 3.85 -20.21 1.61
C GLU A 90 3.42 -19.16 2.66
N PRO A 91 3.91 -17.91 2.57
CA PRO A 91 3.27 -16.79 3.23
C PRO A 91 2.14 -16.27 2.33
N ARG A 92 0.89 -16.38 2.80
CA ARG A 92 -0.27 -15.68 2.22
C ARG A 92 -0.01 -14.17 2.28
N THR A 93 0.53 -13.62 1.19
CA THR A 93 0.77 -12.19 1.03
C THR A 93 -0.30 -11.65 0.11
N THR A 94 -1.29 -10.98 0.70
CA THR A 94 -2.34 -10.27 -0.06
C THR A 94 -1.77 -8.94 -0.54
N PHE A 95 -1.74 -8.75 -1.86
CA PHE A 95 -1.44 -7.47 -2.51
C PHE A 95 -2.75 -6.90 -3.06
N GLU A 96 -3.12 -5.69 -2.67
CA GLU A 96 -4.17 -4.90 -3.32
C GLU A 96 -3.63 -3.50 -3.63
N GLY A 97 -3.48 -3.20 -4.92
CA GLY A 97 -3.15 -1.87 -5.41
C GLY A 97 -4.43 -1.13 -5.77
N GLN A 98 -4.61 0.08 -5.25
CA GLN A 98 -5.70 0.96 -5.67
C GLN A 98 -5.25 1.82 -6.85
N TYR A 99 -5.90 1.63 -8.00
CA TYR A 99 -5.98 2.63 -9.05
C TYR A 99 -7.24 3.46 -8.80
N LEU A 100 -7.08 4.76 -8.51
CA LEU A 100 -8.18 5.71 -8.55
C LEU A 100 -8.29 6.27 -9.98
N ARG A 101 -9.51 6.25 -10.53
CA ARG A 101 -9.96 7.14 -11.60
C ARG A 101 -10.78 8.26 -10.97
#